data_AF-A0A7Y9IE95-F1
#
_entry.id   AF-A0A7Y9IE95-F1
#
_cell.length_a   1.000
_cell.length_b   1.000
_cell.length_c   1.000
_cell.angle_alpha   90.00
_cell.angle_beta   90.00
_cell.angle_gamma   90.00
#
_symmetry.space_group_name_H-M   'P 1'
#
loop_
_entity.id
_entity.type
_entity.pdbx_description
1 polymer ?
#
loop_
_entity_poly.entity_id
_entity_poly.type
_entity_poly.pdbx_seq_one_letter_code
_entity_poly.pdbx_strand_id
1 'polypeptide(L)'
;MGLAGHALFETFSILTRLPPPQRLAPEAARRLIEHNFPDSRFISAERSSTLLAEFTKLGISGGSIYDALVGCAAREHELPLVSRDRRAAEVYLSLGVDLELM
;
A
#
# COMPACT_ATOMS: atom_id res chain seq x y z
N MET A 1 -0.36 -6.43 12.10
CA MET A 1 0.19 -5.93 10.82
C MET A 1 -0.96 -5.33 10.03
N GLY A 2 -0.68 -4.35 9.16
CA GLY A 2 -1.71 -3.64 8.40
C GLY A 2 -1.32 -3.47 6.93
N LEU A 3 -2.30 -3.14 6.10
CA LEU A 3 -2.05 -2.71 4.72
C LEU A 3 -2.07 -1.18 4.65
N ALA A 4 -1.32 -0.63 3.70
CA ALA A 4 -1.58 0.73 3.25
C ALA A 4 -2.98 0.81 2.65
N GLY A 5 -3.69 1.91 2.90
CA GLY A 5 -5.12 2.03 2.61
C GLY A 5 -5.53 1.65 1.19
N HIS A 6 -4.72 2.01 0.18
CA HIS A 6 -5.01 1.60 -1.20
C HIS A 6 -4.70 0.12 -1.46
N ALA A 7 -3.63 -0.43 -0.88
CA ALA A 7 -3.26 -1.84 -0.98
C ALA A 7 -4.34 -2.78 -0.38
N LEU A 8 -5.12 -2.28 0.59
CA LEU A 8 -6.33 -2.96 1.07
C LEU A 8 -7.33 -3.18 -0.07
N PHE A 9 -7.62 -2.13 -0.85
CA PHE A 9 -8.56 -2.22 -1.97
C PHE A 9 -8.00 -3.05 -3.14
N GLU A 10 -6.69 -2.98 -3.39
CA GLU A 10 -6.03 -3.85 -4.37
C GLU A 10 -6.15 -5.31 -3.98
N THR A 11 -5.88 -5.64 -2.71
CA THR A 11 -6.01 -6.99 -2.17
C THR A 11 -7.45 -7.49 -2.32
N PHE A 12 -8.44 -6.68 -1.94
CA PHE A 12 -9.85 -7.00 -2.12
C PHE A 12 -10.21 -7.26 -3.59
N SER A 13 -9.75 -6.39 -4.49
CA SER A 13 -9.95 -6.50 -5.93
C SER A 13 -9.30 -7.77 -6.49
N ILE A 14 -8.12 -8.16 -6.02
CA ILE A 14 -7.47 -9.40 -6.46
C ILE A 14 -8.29 -10.60 -5.97
N LEU A 15 -8.53 -10.71 -4.67
CA LEU A 15 -9.21 -11.88 -4.06
C LEU A 15 -10.58 -12.17 -4.68
N THR A 16 -11.32 -11.13 -5.09
CA THR A 16 -12.65 -11.25 -5.70
C THR A 16 -12.62 -11.52 -7.21
N ARG A 17 -11.45 -11.41 -7.86
CA ARG A 17 -11.28 -11.57 -9.32
C ARG A 17 -10.39 -12.75 -9.71
N LEU A 18 -9.81 -13.45 -8.74
CA LEU A 18 -9.02 -14.67 -8.98
C LEU A 18 -9.80 -15.69 -9.85
N PRO A 19 -9.10 -16.54 -10.61
CA PRO A 19 -9.73 -17.66 -11.29
C PRO A 19 -10.33 -18.65 -10.28
N PRO A 20 -11.40 -19.38 -10.61
CA PRO A 20 -11.83 -20.52 -9.82
C PRO A 20 -10.71 -21.57 -9.69
N PRO A 21 -10.56 -22.22 -8.53
CA PRO A 21 -11.42 -22.15 -7.34
C PRO A 21 -11.00 -21.07 -6.31
N GLN A 22 -9.95 -20.28 -6.55
CA GLN A 22 -9.42 -19.34 -5.54
C GLN A 22 -10.23 -18.05 -5.39
N ARG A 23 -11.21 -17.80 -6.28
CA ARG A 23 -12.09 -16.62 -6.19
C ARG A 23 -12.90 -16.62 -4.90
N LEU A 24 -12.77 -15.53 -4.12
CA LEU A 24 -13.57 -15.33 -2.93
C LEU A 24 -14.83 -14.50 -3.21
N ALA A 25 -15.91 -14.82 -2.51
CA ALA A 25 -17.05 -13.91 -2.41
C ALA A 25 -16.61 -12.61 -1.70
N PRO A 26 -17.17 -11.43 -2.05
CA PRO A 26 -16.79 -10.14 -1.48
C PRO A 26 -16.72 -10.13 0.06
N GLU A 27 -17.75 -10.68 0.69
CA GLU A 27 -17.87 -10.72 2.15
C GLU A 27 -16.85 -11.69 2.80
N ALA A 28 -16.46 -12.76 2.10
CA ALA A 28 -15.37 -13.62 2.56
C ALA A 28 -13.99 -12.93 2.41
N ALA A 29 -13.77 -12.20 1.32
CA ALA A 29 -12.55 -11.42 1.11
C ALA A 29 -12.41 -10.32 2.18
N ARG A 30 -13.49 -9.59 2.48
CA ARG A 30 -13.51 -8.57 3.55
C ARG A 30 -13.07 -9.16 4.90
N ARG A 31 -13.72 -10.25 5.33
CA ARG A 31 -13.36 -10.93 6.59
C ARG A 31 -11.91 -11.42 6.61
N LEU A 32 -11.43 -11.98 5.50
CA LEU A 32 -10.05 -12.45 5.40
C LEU A 32 -9.07 -11.29 5.57
N ILE A 33 -9.32 -10.16 4.90
CA ILE A 33 -8.47 -8.97 4.99
C ILE A 33 -8.49 -8.39 6.40
N GLU A 34 -9.67 -8.16 6.99
CA GLU A 34 -9.79 -7.62 8.34
C GLU A 34 -9.14 -8.53 9.40
N HIS A 35 -9.21 -9.84 9.22
CA HIS A 35 -8.59 -10.80 10.14
C HIS A 35 -7.06 -10.80 10.04
N ASN A 36 -6.50 -10.76 8.82
CA ASN A 36 -5.04 -10.82 8.63
C ASN A 36 -4.37 -9.44 8.78
N PHE A 37 -5.10 -8.35 8.53
CA PHE A 37 -4.58 -6.98 8.51
C PHE A 37 -5.43 -6.00 9.35
N PRO A 38 -5.62 -6.26 10.66
CA PRO A 38 -6.49 -5.44 11.52
C PRO A 38 -5.98 -4.00 11.69
N ASP A 39 -4.69 -3.75 11.44
CA ASP A 39 -4.03 -2.47 11.72
C ASP A 39 -3.82 -1.62 10.46
N SER A 40 -4.63 -1.79 9.42
CA SER A 40 -4.48 -1.05 8.16
C SER A 40 -4.53 0.47 8.38
N ARG A 41 -3.74 1.23 7.60
CA ARG A 41 -3.58 2.68 7.75
C ARG A 41 -3.83 3.42 6.44
N PHE A 42 -4.61 4.49 6.53
CA PHE A 42 -4.99 5.33 5.39
C PHE A 42 -4.25 6.65 5.46
N ILE A 43 -3.88 7.18 4.30
CA ILE A 43 -3.32 8.51 4.18
C ILE A 43 -4.45 9.51 4.47
N SER A 44 -4.19 10.55 5.27
CA SER A 44 -5.18 11.60 5.52
C SER A 44 -5.54 12.34 4.22
N ALA A 45 -6.70 13.00 4.22
CA ALA A 45 -7.13 13.80 3.06
C ALA A 45 -6.15 14.95 2.79
N GLU A 46 -5.67 15.58 3.88
CA GLU A 46 -4.71 16.67 3.85
C GLU A 46 -3.40 16.20 3.19
N ARG A 47 -2.82 15.08 3.65
CA ARG A 47 -1.60 14.54 3.06
C ARG A 47 -1.82 14.12 1.61
N SER A 48 -2.89 13.38 1.34
CA SER A 48 -3.24 12.92 -0.01
C SER A 48 -3.29 14.06 -1.02
N SER A 49 -3.83 15.21 -0.64
CA SER A 49 -3.93 16.40 -1.51
C SER A 49 -2.57 16.98 -1.94
N THR A 50 -1.50 16.71 -1.18
CA THR A 50 -0.16 17.25 -1.44
C THR A 50 0.77 16.29 -2.18
N LEU A 51 0.43 14.99 -2.23
CA LEU A 51 1.31 13.94 -2.74
C LEU A 51 1.68 14.11 -4.21
N LEU A 52 0.76 14.62 -5.05
CA LEU A 52 1.05 14.81 -6.47
C LEU A 52 2.22 15.79 -6.69
N ALA A 53 2.27 16.87 -5.90
CA ALA A 53 3.36 17.85 -5.97
C ALA A 53 4.67 17.26 -5.44
N GLU A 54 4.61 16.44 -4.40
CA GLU A 54 5.77 15.73 -3.86
C GLU A 54 6.34 14.72 -4.84
N PHE A 55 5.51 13.83 -5.39
CA PHE A 55 5.91 12.80 -6.34
C PHE A 55 6.54 13.39 -7.60
N THR A 56 6.01 14.52 -8.07
CA THR A 56 6.60 15.27 -9.19
C THR A 56 8.02 15.75 -8.86
N LYS A 57 8.26 16.28 -7.65
CA LYS A 57 9.59 16.72 -7.22
C LYS A 57 10.57 15.57 -7.05
N LEU A 58 10.08 14.41 -6.62
CA LEU A 58 10.87 13.19 -6.44
C LEU A 58 11.07 12.40 -7.76
N GLY A 59 10.46 12.83 -8.86
CA GLY A 59 10.53 12.11 -10.15
C GLY A 59 9.74 10.80 -10.17
N ILE A 60 8.89 10.55 -9.19
CA ILE A 60 8.06 9.35 -9.07
C ILE A 60 6.91 9.46 -10.07
N SER A 61 6.77 8.47 -10.95
CA SER A 61 5.77 8.47 -12.02
C SER A 61 5.39 7.06 -12.49
N GLY A 62 4.31 6.96 -13.26
CA GLY A 62 3.81 5.69 -13.79
C GLY A 62 3.39 4.71 -12.68
N GLY A 63 3.72 3.43 -12.86
CA GLY A 63 3.35 2.37 -11.91
C GLY A 63 3.92 2.53 -10.50
N SER A 64 5.06 3.24 -10.36
CA SER A 64 5.71 3.47 -9.06
C SER A 64 4.90 4.35 -8.10
N ILE A 65 3.84 5.00 -8.58
CA ILE A 65 2.93 5.79 -7.75
C ILE A 65 2.24 4.91 -6.70
N TYR A 66 1.89 3.67 -7.02
CA TYR A 66 1.25 2.77 -6.06
C TYR A 66 2.21 2.39 -4.93
N ASP A 67 3.46 2.08 -5.26
CA ASP A 67 4.51 1.90 -4.26
C ASP A 67 4.70 3.17 -3.42
N ALA A 68 4.72 4.34 -4.05
CA ALA A 68 4.87 5.59 -3.32
C ALA A 68 3.71 5.85 -2.36
N LEU A 69 2.47 5.51 -2.73
CA LEU A 69 1.33 5.58 -1.83
C LEU A 69 1.46 4.61 -0.64
N VAL A 70 2.11 3.44 -0.82
CA VAL A 70 2.40 2.52 0.29
C VAL A 70 3.38 3.19 1.25
N GLY A 71 4.47 3.73 0.70
CA GLY A 71 5.50 4.43 1.48
C GLY A 71 4.93 5.65 2.22
N CYS A 72 4.08 6.46 1.58
CA CYS A 72 3.46 7.61 2.22
C CYS A 72 2.55 7.22 3.40
N ALA A 73 1.79 6.12 3.28
CA ALA A 73 0.99 5.62 4.40
C ALA A 73 1.87 5.17 5.58
N ALA A 74 2.98 4.47 5.31
CA ALA A 74 3.92 4.10 6.37
C ALA A 74 4.56 5.35 7.03
N ARG A 75 5.01 6.30 6.21
CA ARG A 75 5.65 7.54 6.66
C ARG A 75 4.73 8.43 7.50
N GLU A 76 3.49 8.64 7.05
CA GLU A 76 2.53 9.49 7.75
C GLU A 76 2.21 8.97 9.15
N HIS A 77 2.20 7.64 9.31
CA HIS A 77 1.89 6.98 10.57
C HIS A 77 3.14 6.58 11.36
N GLU A 78 4.34 6.96 10.91
CA GLU A 78 5.63 6.65 11.55
C GLU A 78 5.83 5.13 11.80
N LEU A 79 5.42 4.31 10.82
CA LEU A 79 5.50 2.85 10.89
C LEU A 79 6.61 2.31 9.98
N PRO A 80 7.26 1.20 10.37
CA PRO A 80 8.13 0.48 9.46
C PRO A 80 7.33 -0.11 8.29
N LEU A 81 7.91 -0.07 7.10
CA LEU A 81 7.37 -0.66 5.89
C LEU A 81 8.03 -2.00 5.62
N VAL A 82 7.24 -3.07 5.57
CA VAL A 82 7.71 -4.40 5.16
C VAL A 82 7.29 -4.65 3.71
N SER A 83 8.25 -4.95 2.83
CA SER A 83 7.96 -5.26 1.42
C SER A 83 8.77 -6.43 0.90
N ARG A 84 8.16 -7.21 -0.01
CA ARG A 84 8.85 -8.26 -0.78
C ARG A 84 9.27 -7.79 -2.17
N ASP A 85 8.81 -6.61 -2.60
CA ASP A 85 9.16 -6.08 -3.91
C ASP A 85 10.45 -5.27 -3.84
N ARG A 86 11.56 -5.95 -4.16
CA ARG A 86 12.88 -5.32 -4.21
C ARG A 86 12.98 -4.23 -5.29
N ARG A 87 12.11 -4.23 -6.30
CA ARG A 87 12.11 -3.22 -7.37
C ARG A 87 11.57 -1.88 -6.87
N ALA A 88 10.70 -1.91 -5.87
CA ALA A 88 10.12 -0.71 -5.25
C ALA A 88 10.99 -0.11 -4.14
N ALA A 89 12.09 -0.77 -3.76
CA ALA A 89 12.95 -0.33 -2.66
C ALA A 89 13.47 1.10 -2.84
N GLU A 90 13.86 1.47 -4.06
CA GLU A 90 14.33 2.83 -4.36
C GLU A 90 13.25 3.89 -4.10
N VAL A 91 11.99 3.61 -4.47
CA VAL A 91 10.85 4.49 -4.22
C VAL A 91 10.65 4.69 -2.72
N TYR A 92 10.63 3.59 -1.95
CA TYR A 92 10.46 3.65 -0.50
C TYR A 92 11.58 4.45 0.17
N LEU A 93 12.83 4.18 -0.19
CA LEU A 93 13.99 4.91 0.34
C LEU A 93 13.94 6.40 -0.02
N SER A 94 13.50 6.76 -1.23
CA SER A 94 13.32 8.16 -1.64
C SER A 94 12.31 8.93 -0.78
N LEU A 95 11.35 8.22 -0.18
CA LEU A 95 10.34 8.78 0.72
C LEU A 95 10.82 8.85 2.17
N GLY A 96 11.97 8.26 2.49
CA GLY A 96 12.55 8.24 3.83
C GLY A 96 11.82 7.30 4.80
N VAL A 97 11.20 6.24 4.30
CA VAL A 97 10.56 5.23 5.17
C VAL A 97 11.59 4.28 5.75
N ASP A 98 11.32 3.79 6.96
CA ASP A 98 12.06 2.66 7.54
C ASP A 98 11.63 1.37 6.81
N LEU A 99 12.51 0.82 5.96
CA LEU A 99 12.19 -0.28 5.06
C LEU A 99 12.83 -1.59 5.52
N GLU A 100 11.98 -2.61 5.72
CA GLU A 100 12.39 -4.00 5.89
C GLU A 100 12.04 -4.82 4.64
N LEU A 101 13.05 -5.41 4.01
CA LEU A 101 12.88 -6.29 2.84
C LEU A 101 12.87 -7.77 3.25
N MET A 102 11.84 -8.51 2.81
CA MET A 102 11.66 -9.96 3.08
C MET A 102 11.81 -10.84 1.84
#